data_AF-A0A182JIN1-F1
#
_entry.id   AF-A0A182JIN1-F1
#
_cell.length_a   1.000
_cell.length_b   1.000
_cell.length_c   1.000
_cell.angle_alpha   90.00
_cell.angle_beta   90.00
_cell.angle_gamma   90.00
#
_symmetry.space_group_name_H-M   'P 1'
#
loop_
_entity.id
_entity.type
_entity.pdbx_description
1 polymer ?
#
loop_
_entity_poly.entity_id
_entity_poly.type
_entity_poly.pdbx_seq_one_letter_code
_entity_poly.pdbx_strand_id
1 'polypeptide(L)'
;MASVCKTYSTFMLQNLDDSGTISERGQLESEAIYLRFIQRRSSGSLVHSAKLAKSQKRENENERVHARGSEDERAISLNQTHVQAPMQGKMVAGNVTGKVKDNKPRGRMTAYAFFVQTCREEHKKKHPEEQVIFAEFSRKCAERWKTMLDKEKQRFHEMAEKDKARYELEMQNYVPPKGAVVGRGKKRKQFKDPNAPKRSLSAFFWFCHDERNKVKALNPEYGVGDIAKELGRKWSDMDAEIKQKYEQMAEKDKQRYEQEMTEYKMKCKNEQGGTPGLNLPQQLQQAGLQHLPQHVQQAAAAQLQAQVVQAHQAAAVAAAAAAAVQQQHDDDEDEDEGDEDDNE
;
A
#
# COMPACT_ATOMS: atom_id res chain seq x y z
N MET A 1 48.25 8.93 11.71
CA MET A 1 49.52 9.55 12.17
C MET A 1 50.22 10.31 11.06
N ALA A 2 50.42 9.73 9.87
CA ALA A 2 51.12 10.38 8.75
C ALA A 2 50.56 11.76 8.33
N SER A 3 49.24 11.96 8.38
CA SER A 3 48.63 13.25 8.01
C SER A 3 48.90 14.37 9.02
N VAL A 4 48.97 14.03 10.31
CA VAL A 4 49.17 15.02 11.40
C VAL A 4 50.63 15.40 11.56
N CYS A 5 51.55 14.47 11.36
CA CYS A 5 52.98 14.79 11.27
C CYS A 5 53.27 15.74 10.09
N LYS A 6 52.57 15.58 8.96
CA LYS A 6 52.70 16.50 7.83
C LYS A 6 52.18 17.90 8.18
N THR A 7 50.99 18.04 8.76
CA THR A 7 50.45 19.36 9.14
C THR A 7 51.25 20.04 10.24
N TYR A 8 51.75 19.30 11.23
CA TYR A 8 52.60 19.84 12.29
C TYR A 8 53.96 20.27 11.75
N SER A 9 54.57 19.47 10.87
CA SER A 9 55.85 19.81 10.23
C SER A 9 55.73 21.03 9.32
N THR A 10 54.63 21.19 8.58
CA THR A 10 54.41 22.38 7.74
C THR A 10 54.18 23.65 8.59
N PHE A 11 53.45 23.55 9.70
CA PHE A 11 53.20 24.67 10.61
C PHE A 11 54.47 25.16 11.31
N MET A 12 55.35 24.24 11.75
CA MET A 12 56.63 24.58 12.36
C MET A 12 57.59 25.27 11.37
N LEU A 13 57.54 24.91 10.07
CA LEU A 13 58.38 25.52 9.04
C LEU A 13 57.93 26.94 8.63
N GLN A 14 56.67 27.31 8.87
CA GLN A 14 56.12 28.61 8.49
C GLN A 14 56.20 29.68 9.60
N ASN A 15 56.51 29.30 10.84
CA ASN A 15 56.53 30.19 12.00
C ASN A 15 57.91 30.28 12.69
N LEU A 16 58.97 30.05 11.92
CA LEU A 16 60.36 30.28 12.36
C LEU A 16 60.74 31.73 12.06
N ASP A 17 61.11 32.50 13.09
CA ASP A 17 61.70 33.83 12.90
C ASP A 17 63.18 33.71 12.46
N ASP A 18 63.79 34.78 11.93
CA ASP A 18 65.16 34.81 11.35
C ASP A 18 66.29 34.33 12.29
N SER A 19 66.01 34.13 13.59
CA SER A 19 66.91 33.53 14.59
C SER A 19 66.73 32.02 14.79
N GLY A 20 65.83 31.37 14.04
CA GLY A 20 65.56 29.92 14.13
C GLY A 20 64.76 29.49 15.36
N THR A 21 64.11 30.43 16.06
CA THR A 21 63.30 30.19 17.26
C THR A 21 61.83 30.47 16.97
N ILE A 22 60.93 29.59 17.42
CA ILE A 22 59.47 29.77 17.28
C ILE A 22 59.00 30.84 18.27
N SER A 23 58.26 31.83 17.77
CA SER A 23 57.62 32.87 18.60
C SER A 23 56.68 32.27 19.65
N GLU A 24 56.56 32.91 20.83
CA GLU A 24 55.74 32.46 21.97
C GLU A 24 54.27 32.18 21.57
N ARG A 25 53.72 32.93 20.60
CA ARG A 25 52.40 32.64 20.01
C ARG A 25 52.35 31.36 19.18
N GLY A 26 53.39 31.09 18.39
CA GLY A 26 53.51 29.85 17.61
C GLY A 26 53.63 28.61 18.50
N GLN A 27 54.24 28.77 19.67
CA GLN A 27 54.36 27.69 20.65
C GLN A 27 52.99 27.31 21.24
N LEU A 28 52.19 28.31 21.64
CA LEU A 28 50.81 28.11 22.14
C LEU A 28 49.88 27.50 21.08
N GLU A 29 49.99 27.93 19.82
CA GLU A 29 49.17 27.37 18.73
C GLU A 29 49.56 25.92 18.40
N SER A 30 50.85 25.58 18.49
CA SER A 30 51.32 24.20 18.29
C SER A 30 50.81 23.26 19.40
N GLU A 31 50.75 23.72 20.64
CA GLU A 31 50.15 22.98 21.77
C GLU A 31 48.64 22.84 21.60
N ALA A 32 47.94 23.88 21.16
CA ALA A 32 46.50 23.82 20.91
C ALA A 32 46.14 22.81 19.81
N ILE A 33 46.95 22.71 18.74
CA ILE A 33 46.77 21.72 17.67
C ILE A 33 46.99 20.30 18.21
N TYR A 34 48.02 20.11 19.05
CA TYR A 34 48.32 18.81 19.67
C TYR A 34 47.20 18.36 20.63
N LEU A 35 46.68 19.28 21.46
CA LEU A 35 45.56 19.01 22.36
C LEU A 35 44.26 18.69 21.60
N ARG A 36 43.94 19.42 20.52
CA ARG A 36 42.79 19.09 19.66
C ARG A 36 42.93 17.72 19.00
N PHE A 37 44.14 17.33 18.63
CA PHE A 37 44.40 15.99 18.08
C PHE A 37 44.21 14.89 19.13
N ILE A 38 44.70 15.08 20.35
CA ILE A 38 44.47 14.15 21.47
C ILE A 38 42.97 14.05 21.78
N GLN A 39 42.26 15.17 21.85
CA GLN A 39 40.82 15.19 22.09
C GLN A 39 40.06 14.45 20.97
N ARG A 40 40.42 14.68 19.69
CA ARG A 40 39.79 14.00 18.55
C ARG A 40 40.09 12.50 18.52
N ARG A 41 41.29 12.09 18.94
CA ARG A 41 41.67 10.68 19.09
C ARG A 41 40.95 10.01 20.26
N SER A 42 40.79 10.72 21.38
CA SER A 42 40.01 10.28 22.55
C SER A 42 38.54 10.08 22.19
N SER A 43 37.92 11.06 21.51
CA SER A 43 36.55 10.95 20.99
C SER A 43 36.40 9.84 19.95
N GLY A 44 37.39 9.66 19.06
CA GLY A 44 37.41 8.54 18.10
C GLY A 44 37.52 7.17 18.77
N SER A 45 38.32 7.06 19.83
CA SER A 45 38.45 5.87 20.67
C SER A 45 37.14 5.54 21.39
N LEU A 46 36.48 6.56 21.95
CA LEU A 46 35.17 6.41 22.59
C LEU A 46 34.09 5.93 21.61
N VAL A 47 34.06 6.47 20.38
CA VAL A 47 33.10 6.05 19.36
C VAL A 47 33.38 4.63 18.88
N HIS A 48 34.65 4.23 18.76
CA HIS A 48 35.01 2.85 18.42
C HIS A 48 34.65 1.87 19.55
N SER A 49 34.94 2.23 20.81
CA SER A 49 34.55 1.46 21.99
C SER A 49 33.03 1.31 22.10
N ALA A 50 32.27 2.38 21.86
CA ALA A 50 30.80 2.34 21.85
C ALA A 50 30.24 1.47 20.70
N LYS A 51 30.91 1.41 19.55
CA LYS A 51 30.55 0.50 18.45
C LYS A 51 30.87 -0.95 18.82
N LEU A 52 32.01 -1.22 19.45
CA LEU A 52 32.38 -2.56 19.92
C LEU A 52 31.39 -3.06 20.99
N ALA A 53 31.02 -2.21 21.94
CA ALA A 53 30.05 -2.53 22.99
C ALA A 53 28.65 -2.82 22.40
N LYS A 54 28.23 -2.08 21.37
CA LYS A 54 26.96 -2.35 20.66
C LYS A 54 27.02 -3.65 19.84
N SER A 55 28.19 -3.99 19.27
CA SER A 55 28.40 -5.25 18.55
C SER A 55 28.36 -6.44 19.51
N GLN A 56 29.10 -6.37 20.62
CA GLN A 56 29.10 -7.41 21.66
C GLN A 56 27.73 -7.58 22.30
N LYS A 57 26.96 -6.49 22.49
CA LYS A 57 25.58 -6.61 22.98
C LYS A 57 24.68 -7.34 21.98
N ARG A 58 24.85 -7.13 20.68
CA ARG A 58 24.13 -7.85 19.62
C ARG A 58 24.55 -9.31 19.52
N GLU A 59 25.84 -9.62 19.67
CA GLU A 59 26.33 -11.00 19.72
C GLU A 59 25.82 -11.72 20.96
N ASN A 60 25.89 -11.12 22.15
CA ASN A 60 25.34 -11.70 23.38
C ASN A 60 23.81 -11.87 23.32
N GLU A 61 23.09 -10.97 22.64
CA GLU A 61 21.65 -11.09 22.43
C GLU A 61 21.34 -12.21 21.43
N ASN A 62 22.12 -12.34 20.37
CA ASN A 62 22.01 -13.43 19.40
C ASN A 62 22.36 -14.79 20.02
N GLU A 63 23.39 -14.87 20.87
CA GLU A 63 23.75 -16.07 21.64
C GLU A 63 22.66 -16.42 22.66
N ARG A 64 22.03 -15.44 23.32
CA ARG A 64 20.88 -15.67 24.21
C ARG A 64 19.65 -16.18 23.45
N VAL A 65 19.40 -15.68 22.25
CA VAL A 65 18.32 -16.18 21.38
C VAL A 65 18.63 -17.60 20.91
N HIS A 66 19.89 -17.90 20.58
CA HIS A 66 20.30 -19.25 20.16
C HIS A 66 20.29 -20.26 21.33
N ALA A 67 20.68 -19.82 22.53
CA ALA A 67 20.61 -20.61 23.76
C ALA A 67 19.15 -20.91 24.14
N ARG A 68 18.24 -19.92 24.06
CA ARG A 68 16.79 -20.15 24.25
C ARG A 68 16.20 -21.08 23.19
N GLY A 69 16.63 -20.94 21.93
CA GLY A 69 16.26 -21.88 20.88
C GLY A 69 16.73 -23.31 21.15
N SER A 70 17.94 -23.48 21.70
CA SER A 70 18.47 -24.79 22.09
C SER A 70 17.77 -25.38 23.33
N GLU A 71 17.37 -24.55 24.29
CA GLU A 71 16.61 -24.99 25.47
C GLU A 71 15.18 -25.38 25.10
N ASP A 72 14.55 -24.62 24.19
CA ASP A 72 13.24 -24.93 23.63
C ASP A 72 13.29 -26.19 22.74
N GLU A 73 14.33 -26.39 21.93
CA GLU A 73 14.53 -27.64 21.17
C GLU A 73 14.77 -28.86 22.08
N ARG A 74 15.53 -28.70 23.18
CA ARG A 74 15.70 -29.77 24.18
C ARG A 74 14.39 -30.06 24.93
N ALA A 75 13.59 -29.04 25.25
CA ALA A 75 12.27 -29.21 25.86
C ALA A 75 11.24 -29.83 24.90
N ILE A 76 11.34 -29.57 23.60
CA ILE A 76 10.54 -30.23 22.55
C ILE A 76 10.96 -31.70 22.38
N SER A 77 12.26 -32.01 22.43
CA SER A 77 12.77 -33.39 22.34
C SER A 77 12.33 -34.25 23.52
N LEU A 78 12.30 -33.71 24.75
CA LEU A 78 11.84 -34.43 25.95
C LEU A 78 10.32 -34.68 25.93
N ASN A 79 9.54 -33.76 25.35
CA ASN A 79 8.10 -33.99 25.13
C ASN A 79 7.81 -34.93 23.96
N GLN A 80 8.71 -35.04 22.97
CA GLN A 80 8.54 -35.94 21.82
C GLN A 80 8.64 -37.43 22.21
N THR A 81 9.44 -37.76 23.24
CA THR A 81 9.55 -39.14 23.76
C THR A 81 8.30 -39.67 24.47
N HIS A 82 7.35 -38.82 24.88
CA HIS A 82 6.12 -39.28 25.55
C HIS A 82 4.91 -39.43 24.61
N VAL A 83 4.98 -38.95 23.36
CA VAL A 83 3.84 -38.99 22.41
C VAL A 83 4.00 -40.01 21.28
N GLN A 84 5.09 -40.78 21.28
CA GLN A 84 5.38 -41.75 20.23
C GLN A 84 4.69 -43.10 20.49
N ALA A 85 3.35 -43.09 20.53
CA ALA A 85 2.53 -44.26 20.27
C ALA A 85 2.12 -44.27 18.78
N PRO A 86 2.18 -45.40 18.06
CA PRO A 86 1.98 -45.43 16.63
C PRO A 86 0.48 -45.34 16.29
N MET A 87 0.01 -44.15 15.89
CA MET A 87 -1.31 -43.99 15.29
C MET A 87 -1.27 -44.44 13.82
N GLN A 88 -1.47 -45.73 13.60
CA GLN A 88 -1.84 -46.28 12.29
C GLN A 88 -3.28 -45.83 11.96
N GLY A 89 -3.40 -44.60 11.45
CA GLY A 89 -4.66 -43.96 11.08
C GLY A 89 -4.98 -44.16 9.60
N LYS A 90 -6.03 -44.94 9.35
CA LYS A 90 -6.63 -45.31 8.06
C LYS A 90 -6.80 -44.11 7.11
N MET A 91 -6.31 -44.30 5.88
CA MET A 91 -6.41 -43.38 4.76
C MET A 91 -7.88 -43.16 4.41
N VAL A 92 -8.40 -41.93 4.56
CA VAL A 92 -9.72 -41.57 4.02
C VAL A 92 -9.51 -40.83 2.71
N ALA A 93 -9.76 -41.54 1.61
CA ALA A 93 -9.90 -41.00 0.27
C ALA A 93 -11.35 -40.52 0.04
N GLY A 94 -11.48 -39.38 -0.64
CA GLY A 94 -12.75 -38.80 -1.15
C GLY A 94 -12.76 -37.28 -0.93
N ASN A 95 -12.65 -36.39 -1.92
CA ASN A 95 -13.26 -36.41 -3.25
C ASN A 95 -12.25 -35.96 -4.33
N VAL A 96 -12.12 -36.76 -5.40
CA VAL A 96 -11.14 -36.61 -6.48
C VAL A 96 -11.70 -35.71 -7.58
N THR A 97 -11.13 -34.51 -7.76
CA THR A 97 -11.07 -33.90 -9.09
C THR A 97 -9.67 -34.15 -9.62
N GLY A 98 -9.57 -35.04 -10.61
CA GLY A 98 -8.31 -35.54 -11.15
C GLY A 98 -7.47 -34.42 -11.76
N LYS A 99 -6.45 -33.99 -11.03
CA LYS A 99 -5.22 -33.45 -11.62
C LYS A 99 -4.12 -34.45 -11.30
N VAL A 100 -3.34 -34.78 -12.32
CA VAL A 100 -2.10 -35.54 -12.21
C VAL A 100 -1.37 -35.10 -10.94
N LYS A 101 -0.93 -36.05 -10.12
CA LYS A 101 -0.09 -35.75 -8.95
C LYS A 101 1.24 -35.25 -9.48
N ASP A 102 1.28 -33.99 -9.90
CA ASP A 102 2.50 -33.25 -10.01
C ASP A 102 3.15 -33.35 -8.62
N ASN A 103 4.42 -33.73 -8.52
CA ASN A 103 5.20 -33.70 -7.27
C ASN A 103 5.43 -32.26 -6.77
N LYS A 104 4.51 -31.35 -7.10
CA LYS A 104 4.54 -29.95 -6.76
C LYS A 104 4.28 -29.81 -5.26
N PRO A 105 5.18 -29.14 -4.54
CA PRO A 105 5.01 -28.80 -3.14
C PRO A 105 3.64 -28.19 -2.85
N ARG A 106 2.99 -28.65 -1.77
CA ARG A 106 1.71 -28.10 -1.31
C ARG A 106 1.92 -26.64 -0.90
N GLY A 107 1.09 -25.74 -1.44
CA GLY A 107 1.17 -24.29 -1.18
C GLY A 107 1.24 -23.91 0.30
N ARG A 108 1.86 -22.77 0.59
CA ARG A 108 1.94 -22.19 1.95
C ARG A 108 0.55 -21.96 2.54
N MET A 109 0.35 -22.45 3.74
CA MET A 109 -0.81 -22.16 4.56
C MET A 109 -0.58 -20.89 5.39
N THR A 110 -1.58 -20.02 5.41
CA THR A 110 -1.59 -18.80 6.23
C THR A 110 -2.05 -19.13 7.65
N ALA A 111 -1.81 -18.20 8.59
CA ALA A 111 -2.27 -18.34 9.98
C ALA A 111 -3.78 -18.58 10.06
N TYR A 112 -4.55 -17.82 9.26
CA TYR A 112 -5.99 -18.02 9.13
C TYR A 112 -6.37 -19.38 8.53
N ALA A 113 -5.60 -19.91 7.56
CA ALA A 113 -5.87 -21.23 6.99
C ALA A 113 -5.69 -22.35 8.02
N PHE A 114 -4.66 -22.26 8.88
CA PHE A 114 -4.50 -23.17 10.02
C PHE A 114 -5.65 -23.04 11.02
N PHE A 115 -6.06 -21.82 11.33
CA PHE A 115 -7.19 -21.58 12.21
C PHE A 115 -8.50 -22.18 11.68
N VAL A 116 -8.83 -21.92 10.41
CA VAL A 116 -10.03 -22.50 9.78
C VAL A 116 -9.97 -24.03 9.80
N GLN A 117 -8.79 -24.63 9.61
CA GLN A 117 -8.62 -26.07 9.74
C GLN A 117 -8.94 -26.55 11.16
N THR A 118 -8.40 -25.90 12.19
CA THR A 118 -8.71 -26.25 13.59
C THR A 118 -10.19 -26.10 13.91
N CYS A 119 -10.86 -25.05 13.41
CA CYS A 119 -12.30 -24.88 13.57
C CYS A 119 -13.11 -25.98 12.87
N ARG A 120 -12.65 -26.48 11.72
CA ARG A 120 -13.30 -27.60 11.02
C ARG A 120 -13.17 -28.89 11.81
N GLU A 121 -11.99 -29.16 12.36
CA GLU A 121 -11.72 -30.35 13.17
C GLU A 121 -12.54 -30.33 14.48
N GLU A 122 -12.62 -29.18 15.16
CA GLU A 122 -13.47 -28.98 16.33
C GLU A 122 -14.96 -29.22 16.01
N HIS A 123 -15.45 -28.69 14.89
CA HIS A 123 -16.84 -28.86 14.47
C HIS A 123 -17.14 -30.32 14.11
N LYS A 124 -16.22 -31.00 13.41
CA LYS A 124 -16.39 -32.43 13.07
C LYS A 124 -16.39 -33.32 14.31
N LYS A 125 -15.65 -32.95 15.36
CA LYS A 125 -15.64 -33.68 16.64
C LYS A 125 -16.90 -33.44 17.47
N LYS A 126 -17.42 -32.21 17.50
CA LYS A 126 -18.59 -31.82 18.30
C LYS A 126 -19.91 -32.15 17.61
N HIS A 127 -19.94 -32.13 16.28
CA HIS A 127 -21.11 -32.41 15.46
C HIS A 127 -20.76 -33.41 14.36
N PRO A 128 -20.53 -34.70 14.68
CA PRO A 128 -20.17 -35.72 13.70
C PRO A 128 -21.25 -35.97 12.64
N GLU A 129 -22.53 -35.76 12.99
CA GLU A 129 -23.69 -35.99 12.10
C GLU A 129 -24.28 -34.71 11.47
N GLU A 130 -23.85 -33.51 11.90
CA GLU A 130 -24.40 -32.27 11.37
C GLU A 130 -23.63 -31.83 10.13
N GLN A 131 -24.32 -31.78 8.99
CA GLN A 131 -23.71 -31.34 7.73
C GLN A 131 -23.43 -29.84 7.77
N VAL A 132 -22.14 -29.51 7.79
CA VAL A 132 -21.67 -28.12 7.88
C VAL A 132 -22.01 -27.35 6.60
N ILE A 133 -22.93 -26.39 6.69
CA ILE A 133 -23.19 -25.43 5.60
C ILE A 133 -21.97 -24.51 5.46
N PHE A 134 -21.23 -24.65 4.36
CA PHE A 134 -19.95 -23.94 4.14
C PHE A 134 -20.08 -22.42 4.28
N ALA A 135 -21.18 -21.83 3.82
CA ALA A 135 -21.42 -20.39 3.90
C ALA A 135 -21.56 -19.91 5.36
N GLU A 136 -22.31 -20.64 6.19
CA GLU A 136 -22.47 -20.33 7.62
C GLU A 136 -21.16 -20.54 8.39
N PHE A 137 -20.47 -21.63 8.10
CA PHE A 137 -19.21 -21.95 8.75
C PHE A 137 -18.11 -20.93 8.43
N SER A 138 -18.03 -20.47 7.18
CA SER A 138 -17.08 -19.43 6.79
C SER A 138 -17.35 -18.11 7.50
N ARG A 139 -18.61 -17.72 7.70
CA ARG A 139 -18.98 -16.52 8.49
C ARG A 139 -18.57 -16.67 9.95
N LYS A 140 -18.94 -17.77 10.59
CA LYS A 140 -18.58 -18.06 11.99
C LYS A 140 -17.07 -18.10 12.22
N CYS A 141 -16.29 -18.64 11.27
CA CYS A 141 -14.83 -18.62 11.33
C CYS A 141 -14.26 -17.20 11.20
N ALA A 142 -14.78 -16.39 10.28
CA ALA A 142 -14.31 -15.02 10.09
C ALA A 142 -14.58 -14.14 11.33
N GLU A 143 -15.77 -14.27 11.93
CA GLU A 143 -16.13 -13.58 13.17
C GLU A 143 -15.24 -14.01 14.34
N ARG A 144 -15.08 -15.33 14.54
CA ARG A 144 -14.19 -15.87 15.58
C ARG A 144 -12.74 -15.43 15.39
N TRP A 145 -12.23 -15.41 14.15
CA TRP A 145 -10.89 -14.89 13.89
C TRP A 145 -10.76 -13.40 14.21
N LYS A 146 -11.79 -12.60 13.93
CA LYS A 146 -11.78 -11.17 14.25
C LYS A 146 -11.78 -10.94 15.76
N THR A 147 -12.56 -11.70 16.52
CA THR A 147 -12.71 -11.56 17.98
C THR A 147 -11.63 -12.26 18.81
N MET A 148 -10.84 -13.17 18.22
CA MET A 148 -9.70 -13.78 18.91
C MET A 148 -8.62 -12.77 19.29
N LEU A 149 -8.00 -12.97 20.45
CA LEU A 149 -6.92 -12.13 20.93
C LEU A 149 -5.65 -12.35 20.11
N ASP A 150 -4.81 -11.31 20.00
CA ASP A 150 -3.57 -11.37 19.24
C ASP A 150 -2.60 -12.43 19.80
N LYS A 151 -2.63 -12.67 21.11
CA LYS A 151 -1.87 -13.76 21.76
C LYS A 151 -2.31 -15.15 21.29
N GLU A 152 -3.59 -15.35 20.99
CA GLU A 152 -4.11 -16.62 20.46
C GLU A 152 -3.83 -16.76 18.97
N LYS A 153 -3.92 -15.65 18.23
CA LYS A 153 -3.50 -15.57 16.82
C LYS A 153 -2.01 -15.85 16.67
N GLN A 154 -1.19 -15.45 17.63
CA GLN A 154 0.26 -15.66 17.61
C GLN A 154 0.64 -17.13 17.39
N ARG A 155 -0.06 -18.06 18.07
CA ARG A 155 0.13 -19.50 17.87
C ARG A 155 -0.09 -19.93 16.40
N PHE A 156 -1.08 -19.35 15.73
CA PHE A 156 -1.35 -19.61 14.31
C PHE A 156 -0.36 -18.91 13.38
N HIS A 157 0.15 -17.74 13.76
CA HIS A 157 1.23 -17.06 13.04
C HIS A 157 2.52 -17.88 13.06
N GLU A 158 2.89 -18.45 14.20
CA GLU A 158 4.05 -19.34 14.32
C GLU A 158 3.89 -20.61 13.46
N MET A 159 2.70 -21.22 13.45
CA MET A 159 2.41 -22.36 12.56
C MET A 159 2.54 -21.99 11.08
N ALA A 160 2.08 -20.79 10.69
CA ALA A 160 2.18 -20.30 9.33
C ALA A 160 3.63 -20.03 8.91
N GLU A 161 4.46 -19.49 9.79
CA GLU A 161 5.88 -19.28 9.50
C GLU A 161 6.64 -20.61 9.36
N LYS A 162 6.31 -21.63 10.17
CA LYS A 162 6.85 -22.99 10.00
C LYS A 162 6.43 -23.61 8.66
N ASP A 163 5.16 -23.49 8.26
CA ASP A 163 4.69 -24.00 6.97
C ASP A 163 5.27 -23.23 5.78
N LYS A 164 5.54 -21.94 5.97
CA LYS A 164 6.26 -21.11 5.00
C LYS A 164 7.68 -21.61 4.80
N ALA A 165 8.42 -21.90 5.87
CA ALA A 165 9.75 -22.49 5.78
C ALA A 165 9.74 -23.87 5.11
N ARG A 166 8.78 -24.74 5.48
CA ARG A 166 8.55 -26.04 4.81
C ARG A 166 8.38 -25.87 3.30
N TYR A 167 7.47 -25.00 2.87
CA TYR A 167 7.21 -24.79 1.45
C TYR A 167 8.41 -24.19 0.71
N GLU A 168 9.14 -23.28 1.33
CA GLU A 168 10.33 -22.68 0.74
C GLU A 168 11.42 -23.75 0.51
N LEU A 169 11.64 -24.64 1.47
CA LEU A 169 12.55 -25.77 1.34
C LEU A 169 12.07 -26.79 0.30
N GLU A 170 10.78 -27.16 0.33
CA GLU A 170 10.19 -28.05 -0.67
C GLU A 170 10.28 -27.44 -2.08
N MET A 171 10.06 -26.13 -2.22
CA MET A 171 10.18 -25.43 -3.50
C MET A 171 11.63 -25.32 -3.98
N GLN A 172 12.60 -25.16 -3.06
CA GLN A 172 14.02 -25.15 -3.39
C GLN A 172 14.49 -26.51 -3.93
N ASN A 173 13.95 -27.60 -3.39
CA ASN A 173 14.25 -28.97 -3.82
C ASN A 173 13.38 -29.44 -4.98
N TYR A 174 12.33 -28.69 -5.34
CA TYR A 174 11.41 -29.06 -6.40
C TYR A 174 11.99 -28.71 -7.78
N VAL A 175 12.32 -29.76 -8.53
CA VAL A 175 12.61 -29.65 -9.97
C VAL A 175 11.32 -29.87 -10.74
N PRO A 176 10.78 -28.83 -11.39
CA PRO A 176 9.54 -28.96 -12.12
C PRO A 176 9.72 -29.88 -13.34
N PRO A 177 8.75 -30.76 -13.66
CA PRO A 177 8.83 -31.62 -14.84
C PRO A 177 9.11 -30.79 -16.11
N LYS A 178 10.02 -31.25 -16.98
CA LYS A 178 10.33 -30.58 -18.26
C LYS A 178 9.02 -30.40 -19.06
N GLY A 179 8.58 -29.15 -19.21
CA GLY A 179 7.32 -28.79 -19.89
C GLY A 179 6.18 -28.34 -18.98
N ALA A 180 6.30 -28.49 -17.66
CA ALA A 180 5.35 -27.89 -16.72
C ALA A 180 5.63 -26.38 -16.61
N VAL A 181 4.66 -25.54 -16.97
CA VAL A 181 4.77 -24.08 -16.84
C VAL A 181 4.71 -23.71 -15.36
N VAL A 182 5.87 -23.72 -14.71
CA VAL A 182 6.09 -23.33 -13.30
C VAL A 182 6.08 -21.81 -13.09
N GLY A 183 5.43 -21.07 -13.98
CA GLY A 183 5.03 -19.72 -13.71
C GLY A 183 3.68 -19.77 -13.01
N ARG A 184 3.62 -19.36 -11.75
CA ARG A 184 2.39 -18.91 -11.06
C ARG A 184 1.43 -18.37 -12.11
N GLY A 185 0.38 -19.13 -12.43
CA GLY A 185 -0.43 -18.95 -13.63
C GLY A 185 -0.70 -17.47 -13.84
N LYS A 186 0.08 -16.84 -14.72
CA LYS A 186 -0.13 -15.47 -15.14
C LYS A 186 -1.47 -15.59 -15.82
N LYS A 187 -2.57 -15.28 -15.10
CA LYS A 187 -3.95 -15.40 -15.59
C LYS A 187 -3.86 -15.05 -17.06
N ARG A 188 -4.11 -16.03 -17.95
CA ARG A 188 -4.03 -15.82 -19.40
C ARG A 188 -4.70 -14.48 -19.61
N LYS A 189 -3.93 -13.48 -20.05
CA LYS A 189 -4.39 -12.09 -20.17
C LYS A 189 -5.79 -12.20 -20.70
N GLN A 190 -6.80 -11.89 -19.88
CA GLN A 190 -8.20 -12.11 -20.26
C GLN A 190 -8.35 -11.50 -21.65
N PHE A 191 -8.86 -12.29 -22.59
CA PHE A 191 -9.12 -11.83 -23.94
C PHE A 191 -9.95 -10.57 -23.75
N LYS A 192 -9.36 -9.41 -24.07
CA LYS A 192 -10.08 -8.16 -23.88
C LYS A 192 -11.13 -8.19 -24.97
N ASP A 193 -12.37 -8.00 -24.57
CA ASP A 193 -13.46 -7.87 -25.52
C ASP A 193 -13.07 -6.79 -26.54
N PRO A 194 -13.16 -7.06 -27.86
CA PRO A 194 -12.80 -6.07 -28.88
C PRO A 194 -13.59 -4.76 -28.77
N ASN A 195 -14.76 -4.83 -28.13
CA ASN A 195 -15.64 -3.69 -27.89
C ASN A 195 -15.34 -2.95 -26.57
N ALA A 196 -14.39 -3.43 -25.75
CA ALA A 196 -14.04 -2.75 -24.51
C ALA A 196 -13.27 -1.45 -24.82
N PRO A 197 -13.65 -0.32 -24.19
CA PRO A 197 -12.94 0.95 -24.30
C PRO A 197 -11.45 0.79 -24.04
N LYS A 198 -10.63 1.43 -24.87
CA LYS A 198 -9.18 1.36 -24.70
C LYS A 198 -8.78 2.22 -23.50
N ARG A 199 -7.96 1.64 -22.61
CA ARG A 199 -7.45 2.33 -21.40
C ARG A 199 -6.90 3.71 -21.74
N SER A 200 -7.12 4.67 -20.83
CA SER A 200 -6.55 6.00 -20.99
C SER A 200 -5.02 5.99 -20.97
N LEU A 201 -4.44 6.94 -21.69
CA LEU A 201 -3.00 7.19 -21.77
C LEU A 201 -2.61 8.24 -20.73
N SER A 202 -1.51 7.98 -20.02
CA SER A 202 -0.86 8.95 -19.13
C SER A 202 -0.09 10.01 -19.94
N ALA A 203 0.20 11.15 -19.31
CA ALA A 203 0.94 12.27 -19.89
C ALA A 203 2.25 11.83 -20.58
N PHE A 204 3.01 10.94 -19.92
CA PHE A 204 4.24 10.38 -20.50
C PHE A 204 4.00 9.62 -21.81
N PHE A 205 2.88 8.89 -21.93
CA PHE A 205 2.56 8.15 -23.14
C PHE A 205 2.09 9.06 -24.29
N TRP A 206 1.42 10.16 -23.98
CA TRP A 206 1.13 11.21 -24.96
C TRP A 206 2.40 11.84 -25.50
N PHE A 207 3.33 12.21 -24.60
CA PHE A 207 4.66 12.68 -24.99
C PHE A 207 5.42 11.66 -25.86
N CYS A 208 5.40 10.38 -25.47
CA CYS A 208 6.01 9.32 -26.27
C CYS A 208 5.37 9.14 -27.64
N HIS A 209 4.11 9.52 -27.84
CA HIS A 209 3.44 9.41 -29.13
C HIS A 209 4.04 10.41 -30.13
N ASP A 210 4.25 11.65 -29.69
CA ASP A 210 4.78 12.74 -30.51
C ASP A 210 6.30 12.61 -30.74
N GLU A 211 7.05 12.25 -29.70
CA GLU A 211 8.51 12.28 -29.75
C GLU A 211 9.14 10.98 -30.27
N ARG A 212 8.46 9.84 -30.19
CA ARG A 212 9.03 8.56 -30.65
C ARG A 212 9.44 8.61 -32.12
N ASN A 213 8.63 9.23 -32.97
CA ASN A 213 8.93 9.34 -34.39
C ASN A 213 10.12 10.26 -34.64
N LYS A 214 10.26 11.34 -33.87
CA LYS A 214 11.40 12.26 -33.93
C LYS A 214 12.69 11.58 -33.48
N VAL A 215 12.66 10.86 -32.35
CA VAL A 215 13.83 10.12 -31.84
C VAL A 215 14.24 9.01 -32.80
N LYS A 216 13.28 8.30 -33.40
CA LYS A 216 13.56 7.26 -34.40
C LYS A 216 14.13 7.84 -35.70
N ALA A 217 13.68 9.01 -36.12
CA ALA A 217 14.22 9.69 -37.30
C ALA A 217 15.67 10.16 -37.07
N LEU A 218 15.97 10.66 -35.88
CA LEU A 218 17.33 11.08 -35.50
C LEU A 218 18.28 9.90 -35.28
N ASN A 219 17.76 8.78 -34.77
CA ASN A 219 18.54 7.58 -34.47
C ASN A 219 17.85 6.34 -35.07
N PRO A 220 17.96 6.14 -36.40
CA PRO A 220 17.31 5.00 -37.07
C PRO A 220 17.89 3.64 -36.65
N GLU A 221 19.12 3.61 -36.11
CA GLU A 221 19.76 2.43 -35.50
C GLU A 221 19.15 2.02 -34.16
N TYR A 222 18.47 2.92 -33.44
CA TYR A 222 17.97 2.60 -32.11
C TYR A 222 16.78 1.65 -32.14
N GLY A 223 16.89 0.56 -31.39
CA GLY A 223 15.79 -0.35 -31.14
C GLY A 223 14.67 0.32 -30.33
N VAL A 224 13.46 -0.25 -30.37
CA VAL A 224 12.29 0.25 -29.63
C VAL A 224 12.57 0.41 -28.13
N GLY A 225 13.42 -0.46 -27.57
CA GLY A 225 13.85 -0.39 -26.18
C GLY A 225 14.73 0.81 -25.87
N ASP A 226 15.68 1.14 -26.75
CA ASP A 226 16.61 2.26 -26.53
C ASP A 226 15.93 3.61 -26.78
N ILE A 227 15.02 3.68 -27.76
CA ILE A 227 14.14 4.83 -27.94
C ILE A 227 13.31 5.09 -26.67
N ALA A 228 12.79 4.04 -26.03
CA ALA A 228 12.00 4.20 -24.80
C ALA A 228 12.85 4.72 -23.62
N LYS A 229 14.11 4.30 -23.50
CA LYS A 229 15.04 4.82 -22.48
C LYS A 229 15.35 6.30 -22.72
N GLU A 230 15.59 6.67 -23.98
CA GLU A 230 15.87 8.05 -24.37
C GLU A 230 14.67 8.98 -24.09
N LEU A 231 13.47 8.54 -24.45
CA LEU A 231 12.23 9.27 -24.13
C LEU A 231 12.00 9.40 -22.61
N GLY A 232 12.36 8.37 -21.83
CA GLY A 232 12.31 8.43 -20.37
C GLY A 232 13.21 9.53 -19.81
N ARG A 233 14.44 9.64 -20.30
CA ARG A 233 15.38 10.71 -19.89
C ARG A 233 14.84 12.09 -20.27
N LYS A 234 14.45 12.28 -21.53
CA LYS A 234 13.87 13.56 -21.99
C LYS A 234 12.64 13.98 -21.20
N TRP A 235 11.78 13.03 -20.83
CA TRP A 235 10.63 13.33 -19.98
C TRP A 235 11.04 13.77 -18.58
N SER A 236 12.05 13.17 -17.97
CA SER A 236 12.55 13.63 -16.67
C SER A 236 13.10 15.06 -16.76
N ASP A 237 13.86 15.37 -17.80
CA ASP A 237 14.54 16.66 -17.99
C ASP A 237 13.63 17.78 -18.54
N MET A 238 12.43 17.46 -19.02
CA MET A 238 11.49 18.46 -19.56
C MET A 238 10.96 19.44 -18.52
N ASP A 239 10.66 20.66 -18.99
CA ASP A 239 10.05 21.72 -18.19
C ASP A 239 8.64 21.36 -17.71
N ALA A 240 8.29 21.92 -16.55
CA ALA A 240 6.99 21.71 -15.92
C ALA A 240 5.82 22.19 -16.79
N GLU A 241 5.99 23.28 -17.55
CA GLU A 241 4.95 23.82 -18.44
C GLU A 241 4.60 22.85 -19.58
N ILE A 242 5.63 22.27 -20.20
CA ILE A 242 5.43 21.31 -21.28
C ILE A 242 4.83 20.02 -20.71
N LYS A 243 5.30 19.55 -19.55
CA LYS A 243 4.68 18.43 -18.83
C LYS A 243 3.21 18.69 -18.51
N GLN A 244 2.87 19.91 -18.09
CA GLN A 244 1.50 20.30 -17.78
C GLN A 244 0.58 20.24 -19.00
N LYS A 245 1.06 20.62 -20.19
CA LYS A 245 0.31 20.43 -21.45
C LYS A 245 -0.04 18.95 -21.68
N TYR A 246 0.92 18.04 -21.46
CA TYR A 246 0.70 16.61 -21.59
C TYR A 246 -0.20 16.04 -20.49
N GLU A 247 -0.13 16.58 -19.28
CA GLU A 247 -1.03 16.23 -18.16
C GLU A 247 -2.48 16.62 -18.46
N GLN A 248 -2.71 17.81 -19.03
CA GLN A 248 -4.04 18.23 -19.47
C GLN A 248 -4.61 17.33 -20.57
N MET A 249 -3.77 16.88 -21.51
CA MET A 249 -4.19 15.90 -22.52
C MET A 249 -4.51 14.52 -21.91
N ALA A 250 -3.74 14.10 -20.91
CA ALA A 250 -3.98 12.86 -20.19
C ALA A 250 -5.28 12.91 -19.38
N GLU A 251 -5.60 14.04 -18.74
CA GLU A 251 -6.85 14.20 -17.98
C GLU A 251 -8.06 14.19 -18.91
N LYS A 252 -7.99 14.85 -20.07
CA LYS A 252 -9.04 14.76 -21.10
C LYS A 252 -9.24 13.32 -21.59
N ASP A 253 -8.15 12.58 -21.80
CA ASP A 253 -8.20 11.18 -22.25
C ASP A 253 -8.77 10.24 -21.16
N LYS A 254 -8.47 10.54 -19.90
CA LYS A 254 -9.05 9.87 -18.73
C LYS A 254 -10.55 10.09 -18.65
N GLN A 255 -11.03 11.32 -18.83
CA GLN A 255 -12.46 11.63 -18.88
C GLN A 255 -13.17 10.89 -20.01
N ARG A 256 -12.57 10.85 -21.22
CA ARG A 256 -13.09 10.05 -22.33
C ARG A 256 -13.21 8.58 -21.94
N TYR A 257 -12.16 7.99 -21.38
CA TYR A 257 -12.17 6.58 -20.98
C TYR A 257 -13.21 6.30 -19.89
N GLU A 258 -13.39 7.21 -18.93
CA GLU A 258 -14.41 7.06 -17.88
C GLU A 258 -15.82 7.07 -18.48
N GLN A 259 -16.11 7.97 -19.42
CA GLN A 259 -17.40 8.02 -20.14
C GLN A 259 -17.63 6.78 -21.01
N GLU A 260 -16.66 6.39 -21.84
CA GLU A 260 -16.77 5.18 -22.66
C GLU A 260 -16.92 3.92 -21.78
N MET A 261 -16.26 3.90 -20.61
CA MET A 261 -16.34 2.78 -19.69
C MET A 261 -17.68 2.70 -18.97
N THR A 262 -18.31 3.83 -18.63
CA THR A 262 -19.67 3.82 -18.09
C THR A 262 -20.66 3.32 -19.14
N GLU A 263 -20.58 3.82 -20.38
CA GLU A 263 -21.40 3.36 -21.51
C GLU A 263 -21.21 1.87 -21.79
N TYR A 264 -19.97 1.39 -21.85
CA TYR A 264 -19.68 -0.03 -22.08
C TYR A 264 -20.20 -0.91 -20.95
N LYS A 265 -20.09 -0.48 -19.69
CA LYS A 265 -20.67 -1.21 -18.54
C LYS A 265 -22.19 -1.28 -18.65
N MET A 266 -22.86 -0.20 -19.07
CA MET A 266 -24.31 -0.19 -19.30
C MET A 266 -24.69 -1.10 -20.47
N LYS A 267 -23.95 -1.06 -21.57
CA LYS A 267 -24.19 -1.91 -22.75
C LYS A 267 -23.99 -3.40 -22.46
N CYS A 268 -22.91 -3.76 -21.75
CA CYS A 268 -22.65 -5.15 -21.34
C CYS A 268 -23.72 -5.70 -20.40
N LYS A 269 -24.34 -4.85 -19.57
CA LYS A 269 -25.46 -5.23 -18.71
C LYS A 269 -26.73 -5.53 -19.52
N ASN A 270 -26.95 -4.82 -20.61
CA ASN A 270 -28.10 -5.02 -21.49
C ASN A 270 -27.93 -6.25 -22.42
N GLU A 271 -26.73 -6.54 -22.90
CA GLU A 271 -26.47 -7.67 -23.81
C GLU A 271 -26.42 -9.05 -23.12
N GLN A 272 -26.19 -9.09 -21.80
CA GLN A 272 -26.25 -10.35 -21.02
C GLN A 272 -27.68 -10.73 -20.57
N GLY A 273 -28.68 -9.89 -20.88
CA GLY A 273 -30.10 -10.15 -20.64
C GLY A 273 -30.82 -10.53 -21.93
N GLY A 274 -30.58 -11.74 -22.45
CA GLY A 274 -31.32 -12.28 -23.60
C GLY A 274 -32.75 -12.68 -23.25
N THR A 275 -33.69 -11.73 -23.31
CA THR A 275 -35.11 -11.99 -23.59
C THR A 275 -35.56 -11.02 -24.68
N PRO A 276 -36.11 -11.51 -25.81
CA PRO A 276 -36.49 -10.63 -26.92
C PRO A 276 -37.84 -9.97 -26.65
N GLY A 277 -37.87 -8.65 -26.80
CA GLY A 277 -39.10 -7.86 -26.86
C GLY A 277 -39.42 -7.12 -25.56
N LEU A 278 -39.10 -5.83 -25.51
CA LEU A 278 -40.12 -4.80 -25.66
C LEU A 278 -39.47 -3.41 -25.78
N ASN A 279 -40.19 -2.60 -26.53
CA ASN A 279 -39.97 -1.22 -26.91
C ASN A 279 -39.62 -0.28 -25.72
N LEU A 280 -38.73 0.66 -25.99
CA LEU A 280 -38.78 2.11 -25.68
C LEU A 280 -39.39 2.61 -24.34
N PRO A 281 -38.67 3.48 -23.57
CA PRO A 281 -39.16 4.04 -22.32
C PRO A 281 -40.06 5.26 -22.57
N GLN A 282 -41.34 5.06 -22.86
CA GLN A 282 -42.35 6.12 -22.67
C GLN A 282 -43.78 5.62 -22.35
N GLN A 283 -43.98 4.34 -22.05
CA GLN A 283 -45.33 3.82 -21.78
C GLN A 283 -45.42 2.81 -20.62
N LEU A 284 -44.61 2.96 -19.58
CA LEU A 284 -44.76 2.22 -18.32
C LEU A 284 -44.72 3.08 -17.05
N GLN A 285 -45.16 4.34 -17.15
CA GLN A 285 -45.66 5.08 -15.98
C GLN A 285 -47.14 4.71 -15.66
N GLN A 286 -47.83 3.93 -16.51
CA GLN A 286 -49.30 3.71 -16.40
C GLN A 286 -49.77 2.30 -16.02
N ALA A 287 -48.92 1.28 -15.92
CA ALA A 287 -49.37 -0.11 -15.68
C ALA A 287 -48.82 -0.77 -14.42
N GLY A 288 -48.50 0.01 -13.37
CA GLY A 288 -47.93 -0.52 -12.12
C GLY A 288 -48.61 -0.05 -10.83
N LEU A 289 -49.77 0.62 -10.87
CA LEU A 289 -50.41 1.20 -9.69
C LEU A 289 -51.95 1.11 -9.67
N GLN A 290 -52.55 0.12 -10.32
CA GLN A 290 -54.02 -0.04 -10.32
C GLN A 290 -54.58 -1.00 -9.25
N HIS A 291 -53.78 -1.41 -8.26
CA HIS A 291 -54.37 -2.01 -7.06
C HIS A 291 -53.67 -1.54 -5.77
N LEU A 292 -53.69 -0.23 -5.54
CA LEU A 292 -53.65 0.33 -4.20
C LEU A 292 -54.91 1.19 -4.02
N PRO A 293 -55.60 1.14 -2.87
CA PRO A 293 -56.80 1.95 -2.67
C PRO A 293 -56.48 3.43 -2.94
N GLN A 294 -57.32 4.10 -3.72
CA GLN A 294 -57.12 5.47 -4.19
C GLN A 294 -56.84 6.46 -3.05
N HIS A 295 -57.37 6.19 -1.85
CA HIS A 295 -57.12 6.97 -0.63
C HIS A 295 -55.66 6.90 -0.15
N VAL A 296 -54.95 5.77 -0.34
CA VAL A 296 -53.55 5.60 0.09
C VAL A 296 -52.60 6.36 -0.85
N GLN A 297 -52.89 6.36 -2.15
CA GLN A 297 -52.12 7.15 -3.13
C GLN A 297 -52.31 8.65 -2.93
N GLN A 298 -53.55 9.09 -2.63
CA GLN A 298 -53.83 10.49 -2.32
C GLN A 298 -53.17 10.92 -1.00
N ALA A 299 -53.17 10.06 0.03
CA ALA A 299 -52.48 10.34 1.28
C ALA A 299 -50.96 10.46 1.12
N ALA A 300 -50.35 9.57 0.34
CA ALA A 300 -48.90 9.62 0.07
C ALA A 300 -48.51 10.84 -0.78
N ALA A 301 -49.32 11.20 -1.79
CA ALA A 301 -49.09 12.40 -2.59
C ALA A 301 -49.27 13.69 -1.79
N ALA A 302 -50.29 13.75 -0.92
CA ALA A 302 -50.51 14.87 -0.01
C ALA A 302 -49.37 15.02 1.01
N GLN A 303 -48.84 13.91 1.53
CA GLN A 303 -47.67 13.93 2.42
C GLN A 303 -46.40 14.43 1.71
N LEU A 304 -46.16 14.00 0.47
CA LEU A 304 -45.01 14.47 -0.30
C LEU A 304 -45.13 15.97 -0.66
N GLN A 305 -46.33 16.42 -1.04
CA GLN A 305 -46.58 17.83 -1.31
C GLN A 305 -46.44 18.68 -0.04
N ALA A 306 -46.93 18.21 1.10
CA ALA A 306 -46.74 18.88 2.38
C ALA A 306 -45.25 18.99 2.75
N GLN A 307 -44.45 17.95 2.48
CA GLN A 307 -43.01 17.97 2.74
C GLN A 307 -42.26 18.96 1.83
N VAL A 308 -42.66 19.08 0.55
CA VAL A 308 -42.09 20.07 -0.38
C VAL A 308 -42.46 21.50 0.02
N VAL A 309 -43.69 21.74 0.46
CA VAL A 309 -44.14 23.06 0.95
C VAL A 309 -43.42 23.44 2.25
N GLN A 310 -43.24 22.48 3.18
CA GLN A 310 -42.44 22.70 4.40
C GLN A 310 -40.98 23.02 4.06
N ALA A 311 -40.38 22.34 3.08
CA ALA A 311 -39.02 22.63 2.64
C ALA A 311 -38.90 24.03 2.02
N HIS A 312 -39.88 24.47 1.22
CA HIS A 312 -39.91 25.82 0.65
C HIS A 312 -40.12 26.89 1.74
N GLN A 313 -40.98 26.65 2.72
CA GLN A 313 -41.17 27.57 3.85
C GLN A 313 -39.92 27.65 4.74
N ALA A 314 -39.24 26.53 5.01
CA ALA A 314 -37.98 26.53 5.74
C ALA A 314 -36.88 27.31 5.00
N ALA A 315 -36.79 27.17 3.68
CA ALA A 315 -35.87 27.95 2.85
C ALA A 315 -36.21 29.45 2.86
N ALA A 316 -37.50 29.81 2.82
CA ALA A 316 -37.94 31.20 2.89
C ALA A 316 -37.66 31.84 4.26
N VAL A 317 -37.86 31.11 5.37
CA VAL A 317 -37.54 31.59 6.73
C VAL A 317 -36.03 31.72 6.92
N ALA A 318 -35.23 30.80 6.38
CA ALA A 318 -33.77 30.91 6.39
C ALA A 318 -33.27 32.12 5.58
N ALA A 319 -33.89 32.41 4.44
CA ALA A 319 -33.57 33.60 3.63
C ALA A 319 -33.98 34.91 4.34
N ALA A 320 -35.14 34.93 5.01
CA ALA A 320 -35.58 36.08 5.80
C ALA A 320 -34.71 36.32 7.05
N ALA A 321 -34.26 35.26 7.71
CA ALA A 321 -33.32 35.35 8.83
C ALA A 321 -31.94 35.86 8.40
N ALA A 322 -31.46 35.45 7.21
CA ALA A 322 -30.21 35.97 6.65
C ALA A 322 -30.31 37.46 6.29
N ALA A 323 -31.47 37.92 5.81
CA ALA A 323 -31.70 39.34 5.52
C ALA A 323 -31.81 40.22 6.79
N ALA A 324 -32.31 39.67 7.90
CA ALA A 324 -32.40 40.39 9.18
C ALA A 324 -31.02 40.58 9.87
N VAL A 325 -30.06 39.69 9.61
CA VAL A 325 -28.69 39.78 10.16
C VAL A 325 -27.86 40.88 9.48
N GLN A 326 -28.23 41.32 8.27
CA GLN A 326 -27.55 42.41 7.55
C GLN A 326 -27.99 43.82 7.95
N GLN A 327 -29.03 43.99 8.77
CA GLN A 327 -29.49 45.31 9.25
C GLN A 327 -28.98 45.67 10.65
N GLN A 328 -28.01 44.93 11.21
CA GLN A 328 -27.39 45.24 12.52
C GLN A 328 -25.87 45.46 12.42
N HIS A 329 -25.35 45.84 11.25
CA HIS A 329 -23.92 46.10 11.04
C HIS A 329 -23.68 47.36 10.19
N ASP A 330 -24.47 48.42 10.40
CA ASP A 330 -24.30 49.72 9.73
C ASP A 330 -24.69 50.89 10.68
N ASP A 331 -24.27 50.86 11.95
CA ASP A 331 -24.62 51.93 12.94
C ASP A 331 -23.48 52.25 13.96
N ASP A 332 -22.19 52.13 13.60
CA ASP A 332 -21.09 52.48 14.54
C ASP A 332 -19.82 53.04 13.85
N GLU A 333 -19.92 53.97 12.90
CA GLU A 333 -18.79 54.85 12.54
C GLU A 333 -19.28 56.28 12.24
N ASP A 334 -19.52 57.06 13.30
CA ASP A 334 -19.48 58.52 13.28
C ASP A 334 -18.88 59.01 14.61
N GLU A 335 -17.99 60.02 14.50
CA GLU A 335 -17.31 60.80 15.56
C GLU A 335 -15.99 60.23 16.13
N ASP A 336 -14.85 60.69 15.61
CA ASP A 336 -13.86 61.38 16.47
C ASP A 336 -13.01 62.37 15.67
N GLU A 337 -12.70 63.46 16.36
CA GLU A 337 -12.36 64.79 15.92
C GLU A 337 -11.00 64.94 15.23
N GLY A 338 -10.90 66.01 14.44
CA GLY A 338 -9.62 66.52 13.99
C GLY A 338 -8.87 67.22 15.13
N ASP A 339 -7.56 67.21 15.04
CA ASP A 339 -6.76 68.35 15.46
C ASP A 339 -5.60 68.53 14.48
N GLU A 340 -5.61 69.73 13.90
CA GLU A 340 -4.47 70.36 13.24
C GLU A 340 -3.40 70.63 14.29
N ASP A 341 -2.16 70.21 14.06
CA ASP A 341 -1.00 70.82 14.71
C ASP A 341 0.01 71.21 13.62
N ASP A 342 -0.09 72.47 13.21
CA ASP A 342 1.07 73.28 12.88
C ASP A 342 2.04 73.25 14.08
N ASN A 343 3.34 73.04 13.87
CA ASN A 343 4.39 74.01 14.19
C ASN A 343 5.82 73.40 14.07
N GLU A 344 6.64 74.10 13.28
CA GLU A 344 8.12 74.24 13.28
C GLU A 344 9.06 73.09 12.88
#